data_AF-D3K3J7-F1
#
_entry.id   AF-D3K3J7-F1
#
_cell.length_a   1.000
_cell.length_b   1.000
_cell.length_c   1.000
_cell.angle_alpha   90.00
_cell.angle_beta   90.00
_cell.angle_gamma   90.00
#
_symmetry.space_group_name_H-M   'P 1'
#
loop_
_entity.id
_entity.type
_entity.pdbx_description
1 polymer ?
#
loop_
_entity_poly.entity_id
_entity_poly.type
_entity_poly.pdbx_seq_one_letter_code
_entity_poly.pdbx_strand_id
1 'polypeptide(L)'
;GIVGVLGYGGGVIGRYCDRPDLFPEVAHFHTMRVNQPSSKFYTTDILRGLCDIWEKRGSGLTNMHGSTGDIILLGTVTNELEPIFYELTHDMNMDLGGSGSNMRTPSCCLGKARCEWSCLDTQAITHDITTEFQDELHRPAFPYKFKFKTSGCPNDCVAAIARADCSIIG
;
A
#
# COMPACT_ATOMS: atom_id res chain seq x y z
N GLY A 1 -12.85 -6.43 -11.44
CA GLY A 1 -12.33 -5.83 -12.68
C GLY A 1 -10.83 -5.95 -12.70
N ILE A 2 -10.25 -6.16 -13.88
CA ILE A 2 -8.79 -6.14 -14.08
C ILE A 2 -8.45 -4.79 -14.68
N VAL A 3 -7.71 -3.98 -13.92
CA VAL A 3 -7.20 -2.66 -14.29
C VAL A 3 -5.87 -2.48 -13.56
N GLY A 4 -5.00 -1.60 -14.05
CA GLY A 4 -3.68 -1.37 -13.48
C GLY A 4 -2.95 -0.26 -14.22
N VAL A 5 -1.65 -0.16 -13.95
CA VAL A 5 -0.72 0.75 -14.62
C VAL A 5 0.34 -0.05 -15.38
N LEU A 6 0.85 0.50 -16.47
CA LEU A 6 1.85 -0.14 -17.30
C LEU A 6 3.12 -0.42 -16.52
N GLY A 7 3.70 -1.60 -16.77
CA GLY A 7 4.89 -2.09 -16.07
C GLY A 7 4.59 -2.91 -14.83
N TYR A 8 3.41 -2.74 -14.19
CA TYR A 8 3.03 -3.47 -12.97
C TYR A 8 1.83 -4.41 -13.19
N GLY A 9 1.86 -5.57 -12.53
CA GLY A 9 0.79 -6.56 -12.54
C GLY A 9 -0.14 -6.47 -11.31
N GLY A 10 0.03 -5.46 -10.47
CA GLY A 10 -0.71 -5.28 -9.22
C GLY A 10 -0.75 -3.82 -8.76
N GLY A 11 -1.31 -3.57 -7.58
CA GLY A 11 -1.42 -2.24 -6.95
C GLY A 11 -2.78 -1.57 -7.08
N VAL A 12 -3.60 -1.98 -8.06
CA VAL A 12 -4.96 -1.44 -8.27
C VAL A 12 -6.01 -2.55 -8.19
N ILE A 13 -7.10 -2.30 -7.47
CA ILE A 13 -8.25 -3.20 -7.36
C ILE A 13 -9.43 -2.63 -8.15
N GLY A 14 -9.68 -3.19 -9.33
CA GLY A 14 -10.81 -2.79 -10.17
C GLY A 14 -12.16 -3.20 -9.59
N ARG A 15 -13.02 -2.21 -9.30
CA ARG A 15 -14.40 -2.38 -8.85
C ARG A 15 -15.36 -1.62 -9.77
N TYR A 16 -16.54 -2.21 -9.99
CA TYR A 16 -17.64 -1.63 -10.75
C TYR A 16 -18.94 -1.78 -9.95
N CYS A 17 -19.81 -0.77 -10.01
CA CYS A 17 -21.16 -0.84 -9.45
C CYS A 17 -22.04 -1.76 -10.30
N ASP A 18 -22.94 -2.51 -9.67
CA ASP A 18 -23.92 -3.38 -10.34
C ASP A 18 -25.15 -2.62 -10.85
N ARG A 19 -25.34 -1.36 -10.42
CA ARG A 19 -26.42 -0.45 -10.84
C ARG A 19 -25.86 0.89 -11.35
N PRO A 20 -25.08 0.89 -12.45
CA PRO A 20 -24.54 2.13 -13.02
C PRO A 20 -25.62 3.06 -13.56
N ASP A 21 -26.83 2.55 -13.82
CA ASP A 21 -28.01 3.33 -14.20
C ASP A 21 -28.51 4.23 -13.06
N LEU A 22 -28.41 3.75 -11.81
CA LEU A 22 -28.79 4.52 -10.63
C LEU A 22 -27.62 5.32 -10.05
N PHE A 23 -26.41 4.78 -10.14
CA PHE A 23 -25.22 5.36 -9.52
C PHE A 23 -24.08 5.51 -10.54
N PRO A 24 -24.25 6.38 -11.57
CA PRO A 24 -23.28 6.51 -12.66
C PRO A 24 -21.90 6.96 -12.20
N GLU A 25 -21.82 7.82 -11.18
CA GLU A 25 -20.55 8.38 -10.66
C GLU A 25 -19.65 7.34 -9.97
N VAL A 26 -20.19 6.17 -9.63
CA VAL A 26 -19.44 5.04 -9.07
C VAL A 26 -19.52 3.81 -9.97
N ALA A 27 -19.91 3.98 -11.23
CA ALA A 27 -19.87 2.92 -12.23
C ALA A 27 -18.48 2.28 -12.27
N HIS A 28 -17.43 3.10 -12.21
CA HIS A 28 -16.05 2.69 -11.92
C HIS A 28 -15.66 3.26 -10.55
N PHE A 29 -15.14 2.41 -9.67
CA PHE A 29 -14.74 2.86 -8.32
C PHE A 29 -13.50 2.11 -7.84
N HIS A 30 -12.40 2.27 -8.58
CA HIS A 30 -11.17 1.51 -8.40
C HIS A 30 -10.40 1.98 -7.17
N THR A 31 -9.74 1.05 -6.50
CA THR A 31 -8.91 1.34 -5.33
C THR A 31 -7.44 1.27 -5.71
N MET A 32 -6.68 2.33 -5.45
CA MET A 32 -5.22 2.31 -5.58
C MET A 32 -4.57 2.13 -4.22
N ARG A 33 -3.58 1.24 -4.15
CA ARG A 33 -2.77 1.02 -2.96
C ARG A 33 -1.46 1.75 -3.13
N VAL A 34 -1.16 2.67 -2.23
CA VAL A 34 0.10 3.42 -2.23
C VAL A 34 0.95 2.91 -1.07
N ASN A 35 2.21 2.61 -1.35
CA ASN A 35 3.15 2.07 -0.39
C ASN A 35 3.46 3.11 0.69
N GLN A 36 3.25 2.74 1.95
CA GLN A 36 3.44 3.62 3.10
C GLN A 36 4.90 3.61 3.59
N PRO A 37 5.41 4.71 4.18
CA PRO A 37 6.65 4.67 4.93
C PRO A 37 6.59 3.67 6.09
N SER A 38 7.73 3.03 6.39
CA SER A 38 7.88 2.13 7.53
C SER A 38 7.32 2.77 8.81
N SER A 39 6.51 2.02 9.55
CA SER A 39 5.83 2.49 10.77
C SER A 39 4.89 3.70 10.63
N LYS A 40 4.53 4.11 9.41
CA LYS A 40 3.51 5.14 9.14
C LYS A 40 3.82 6.50 9.77
N PHE A 41 5.09 6.88 9.83
CA PHE A 41 5.48 8.25 10.18
C PHE A 41 5.36 9.14 8.94
N TYR A 42 4.73 10.30 9.11
CA TYR A 42 4.51 11.26 8.02
C TYR A 42 4.88 12.67 8.44
N THR A 43 5.30 13.47 7.48
CA THR A 43 5.23 14.93 7.56
C THR A 43 3.86 15.38 7.03
N THR A 44 3.42 16.58 7.44
CA THR A 44 2.18 17.15 6.90
C THR A 44 2.24 17.38 5.41
N ASP A 45 3.44 17.63 4.88
CA ASP A 45 3.64 17.99 3.46
C ASP A 45 3.35 16.79 2.55
N ILE A 46 3.81 15.60 2.92
CA ILE A 46 3.48 14.36 2.19
C ILE A 46 1.97 14.08 2.25
N LEU A 47 1.35 14.25 3.42
CA LEU A 47 -0.09 14.00 3.53
C LEU A 47 -0.93 14.99 2.72
N ARG A 48 -0.54 16.28 2.70
CA ARG A 48 -1.20 17.29 1.87
C ARG A 48 -1.02 17.01 0.38
N GLY A 49 0.20 16.67 -0.06
CA GLY A 49 0.44 16.30 -1.46
C GLY A 49 -0.42 15.10 -1.92
N LEU A 50 -0.57 14.08 -1.07
CA LEU A 50 -1.47 12.95 -1.36
C LEU A 50 -2.93 13.40 -1.47
N CYS A 51 -3.38 14.29 -0.59
CA CYS A 51 -4.72 14.87 -0.66
C CYS A 51 -4.91 15.69 -1.95
N ASP A 52 -3.94 16.51 -2.35
CA ASP A 52 -4.03 17.36 -3.54
C ASP A 52 -4.16 16.53 -4.83
N ILE A 53 -3.36 15.45 -4.97
CA ILE A 53 -3.49 14.49 -6.08
C ILE A 53 -4.87 13.82 -6.05
N TRP A 54 -5.28 13.35 -4.87
CA TRP A 54 -6.47 12.51 -4.74
C TRP A 54 -7.79 13.30 -4.85
N GLU A 55 -7.81 14.56 -4.42
CA GLU A 55 -8.95 15.46 -4.62
C GLU A 55 -9.15 15.78 -6.11
N LYS A 56 -8.04 15.96 -6.84
CA LYS A 56 -8.08 16.24 -8.29
C LYS A 56 -8.52 15.05 -9.14
N ARG A 57 -8.14 13.82 -8.75
CA ARG A 57 -8.19 12.64 -9.63
C ARG A 57 -8.98 11.45 -9.08
N GLY A 58 -9.47 11.55 -7.86
CA GLY A 58 -10.19 10.48 -7.17
C GLY A 58 -11.45 10.98 -6.51
N SER A 59 -11.99 10.16 -5.62
CA SER A 59 -13.22 10.45 -4.89
C SER A 59 -13.03 11.38 -3.67
N GLY A 60 -11.77 11.68 -3.29
CA GLY A 60 -11.43 12.28 -2.01
C GLY A 60 -11.53 11.34 -0.79
N LEU A 61 -12.04 10.10 -0.97
CA LEU A 61 -12.16 9.12 0.12
C LEU A 61 -10.89 8.28 0.26
N THR A 62 -10.48 8.01 1.51
CA THR A 62 -9.31 7.19 1.80
C THR A 62 -9.54 6.20 2.93
N ASN A 63 -8.68 5.18 3.01
CA ASN A 63 -8.44 4.49 4.29
C ASN A 63 -6.99 4.71 4.70
N MET A 64 -6.80 5.20 5.92
CA MET A 64 -5.49 5.44 6.56
C MET A 64 -5.38 4.50 7.76
N HIS A 65 -5.06 3.21 7.58
CA HIS A 65 -4.49 2.53 6.41
C HIS A 65 -5.27 1.26 6.07
N GLY A 66 -4.95 0.65 4.94
CA GLY A 66 -5.34 -0.74 4.66
C GLY A 66 -4.71 -1.72 5.65
N SER A 67 -5.37 -2.85 5.89
CA SER A 67 -4.91 -3.84 6.89
C SER A 67 -3.53 -4.43 6.62
N THR A 68 -3.03 -4.41 5.39
CA THR A 68 -1.64 -4.84 5.13
C THR A 68 -0.63 -3.77 5.53
N GLY A 69 -0.96 -2.50 5.29
CA GLY A 69 -0.10 -1.35 5.56
C GLY A 69 -0.40 -0.15 4.66
N ASP A 70 -0.83 -0.42 3.42
CA ASP A 70 -0.97 0.55 2.33
C ASP A 70 -1.83 1.76 2.70
N ILE A 71 -1.48 2.93 2.15
CA ILE A 71 -2.44 4.03 2.01
C ILE A 71 -3.45 3.61 0.94
N ILE A 72 -4.74 3.77 1.24
CA ILE A 72 -5.82 3.38 0.32
C ILE A 72 -6.46 4.63 -0.26
N LEU A 73 -6.28 4.83 -1.55
CA LEU A 73 -7.00 5.83 -2.34
C LEU A 73 -8.26 5.16 -2.90
N LEU A 74 -9.42 5.48 -2.33
CA LEU A 74 -10.64 4.69 -2.49
C LEU A 74 -11.60 5.30 -3.52
N GLY A 75 -11.52 4.84 -4.77
CA GLY A 75 -12.48 5.21 -5.80
C GLY A 75 -11.91 6.21 -6.78
N THR A 76 -11.57 5.72 -7.97
CA THR A 76 -11.28 6.51 -9.16
C THR A 76 -11.69 5.70 -10.40
N VAL A 77 -11.54 6.30 -11.58
CA VAL A 77 -11.85 5.70 -12.88
C VAL A 77 -10.59 5.19 -13.58
N THR A 78 -10.74 4.32 -14.57
CA THR A 78 -9.61 3.69 -15.27
C THR A 78 -8.64 4.69 -15.88
N ASN A 79 -9.14 5.78 -16.46
CA ASN A 79 -8.32 6.76 -17.17
C ASN A 79 -7.45 7.62 -16.23
N GLU A 80 -7.75 7.66 -14.93
CA GLU A 80 -6.97 8.42 -13.94
C GLU A 80 -5.86 7.59 -13.30
N LEU A 81 -5.82 6.27 -13.52
CA LEU A 81 -4.82 5.40 -12.88
C LEU A 81 -3.37 5.77 -13.25
N GLU A 82 -3.10 5.96 -14.54
CA GLU A 82 -1.77 6.36 -15.03
C GLU A 82 -1.40 7.79 -14.62
N PRO A 83 -2.29 8.81 -14.77
CA PRO A 83 -2.01 10.15 -14.24
C PRO A 83 -1.71 10.19 -12.74
N ILE A 84 -2.46 9.46 -11.92
CA ILE A 84 -2.20 9.38 -10.47
C ILE A 84 -0.84 8.72 -10.22
N PHE A 85 -0.54 7.63 -10.90
CA PHE A 85 0.73 6.94 -10.75
C PHE A 85 1.93 7.80 -11.18
N TYR A 86 1.77 8.58 -12.25
CA TYR A 86 2.77 9.53 -12.70
C TYR A 86 3.06 10.60 -11.64
N GLU A 87 2.03 11.27 -11.11
CA GLU A 87 2.20 12.31 -10.07
C GLU A 87 2.78 11.72 -8.77
N LEU A 88 2.35 10.53 -8.37
CA LEU A 88 2.93 9.83 -7.21
C LEU A 88 4.42 9.58 -7.38
N THR A 89 4.85 9.09 -8.54
CA THR A 89 6.25 8.72 -8.78
C THR A 89 7.14 9.93 -9.06
N HIS A 90 6.69 10.87 -9.89
CA HIS A 90 7.52 12.00 -10.35
C HIS A 90 7.52 13.17 -9.36
N ASP A 91 6.39 13.45 -8.70
CA ASP A 91 6.25 14.63 -7.83
C ASP A 91 6.41 14.27 -6.35
N MET A 92 6.01 13.07 -5.94
CA MET A 92 6.04 12.64 -4.53
C MET A 92 7.11 11.61 -4.19
N ASN A 93 7.76 11.01 -5.19
CA ASN A 93 8.67 9.88 -5.01
C ASN A 93 8.04 8.74 -4.17
N MET A 94 6.77 8.45 -4.45
CA MET A 94 6.00 7.39 -3.83
C MET A 94 5.60 6.36 -4.90
N ASP A 95 5.52 5.10 -4.48
CA ASP A 95 5.18 3.99 -5.38
C ASP A 95 3.89 3.27 -4.92
N LEU A 96 3.35 2.42 -5.77
CA LEU A 96 2.22 1.56 -5.48
C LEU A 96 2.62 0.42 -4.55
N GLY A 97 1.65 -0.01 -3.74
CA GLY A 97 1.73 -1.22 -2.93
C GLY A 97 1.35 -2.49 -3.70
N GLY A 98 1.38 -3.63 -3.01
CA GLY A 98 1.18 -4.94 -3.64
C GLY A 98 -0.29 -5.43 -3.67
N SER A 99 -0.67 -6.06 -4.79
CA SER A 99 -1.88 -6.90 -4.88
C SER A 99 -1.75 -8.00 -5.93
N GLY A 100 -2.39 -9.15 -5.71
CA GLY A 100 -2.31 -10.30 -6.61
C GLY A 100 -1.58 -11.49 -5.97
N SER A 101 -1.08 -12.40 -6.80
CA SER A 101 -0.26 -13.55 -6.38
C SER A 101 1.22 -13.18 -6.35
N ASN A 102 1.56 -12.31 -5.41
CA ASN A 102 2.84 -11.59 -5.35
C ASN A 102 3.23 -11.30 -3.89
N MET A 103 4.41 -10.72 -3.70
CA MET A 103 4.76 -10.11 -2.43
C MET A 103 3.83 -8.91 -2.18
N ARG A 104 3.30 -8.81 -0.96
CA ARG A 104 2.47 -7.69 -0.53
C ARG A 104 3.30 -6.76 0.33
N THR A 105 2.92 -5.49 0.30
CA THR A 105 3.54 -4.41 1.06
C THR A 105 3.92 -4.82 2.48
N PRO A 106 5.22 -4.88 2.79
CA PRO A 106 5.68 -5.17 4.14
C PRO A 106 5.20 -4.11 5.14
N SER A 107 5.02 -4.49 6.40
CA SER A 107 4.74 -3.53 7.47
C SER A 107 5.35 -3.94 8.80
N CYS A 108 5.61 -2.93 9.64
CA CYS A 108 6.21 -3.12 10.95
C CYS A 108 5.52 -2.36 12.07
N CYS A 109 5.83 -2.75 13.31
CA CYS A 109 5.58 -1.89 14.46
C CYS A 109 6.61 -0.75 14.50
N LEU A 110 6.32 0.27 15.31
CA LEU A 110 7.13 1.49 15.42
C LEU A 110 8.59 1.26 15.83
N GLY A 111 8.90 0.10 16.42
CA GLY A 111 10.25 -0.35 16.73
C GLY A 111 11.09 0.65 17.54
N LYS A 112 12.38 0.72 17.22
CA LYS A 112 13.34 1.58 17.92
C LYS A 112 13.07 3.08 17.80
N ALA A 113 12.19 3.51 16.89
CA ALA A 113 11.86 4.93 16.78
C ALA A 113 11.17 5.48 18.04
N ARG A 114 10.42 4.64 18.78
CA ARG A 114 9.73 5.08 20.01
C ARG A 114 9.32 3.94 20.96
N CYS A 115 10.03 2.82 20.96
CA CYS A 115 9.79 1.71 21.89
C CYS A 115 11.13 1.17 22.39
N GLU A 116 11.32 1.23 23.70
CA GLU A 116 12.48 0.74 24.42
C GLU A 116 12.56 -0.80 24.47
N TRP A 117 11.48 -1.50 24.12
CA TRP A 117 11.44 -2.97 24.05
C TRP A 117 11.87 -3.53 22.70
N SER A 118 12.15 -2.69 21.71
CA SER A 118 12.46 -3.17 20.36
C SER A 118 13.86 -3.78 20.28
N CYS A 119 13.93 -5.10 20.14
CA CYS A 119 15.18 -5.85 19.92
C CYS A 119 15.74 -5.60 18.51
N LEU A 120 14.87 -5.37 17.52
CA LEU A 120 15.23 -5.18 16.11
C LEU A 120 15.05 -3.72 15.68
N ASP A 121 15.82 -3.31 14.66
CA ASP A 121 15.45 -2.13 13.88
C ASP A 121 14.37 -2.52 12.85
N THR A 122 13.11 -2.50 13.30
CA THR A 122 11.98 -2.96 12.49
C THR A 122 11.75 -2.09 11.26
N GLN A 123 12.10 -0.81 11.31
CA GLN A 123 11.89 0.13 10.20
C GLN A 123 12.91 -0.11 9.10
N ALA A 124 14.18 -0.27 9.45
CA ALA A 124 15.25 -0.61 8.50
C ALA A 124 14.96 -1.95 7.80
N ILE A 125 14.70 -3.02 8.57
CA ILE A 125 14.38 -4.34 8.00
C ILE A 125 13.20 -4.27 7.02
N THR A 126 12.14 -3.56 7.40
CA THR A 126 10.94 -3.46 6.55
C THR A 126 11.21 -2.65 5.29
N HIS A 127 12.00 -1.58 5.40
CA HIS A 127 12.38 -0.78 4.24
C HIS A 127 13.27 -1.57 3.29
N ASP A 128 14.30 -2.26 3.81
CA ASP A 128 15.23 -3.05 3.02
C ASP A 128 14.51 -4.18 2.26
N ILE A 129 13.64 -4.94 2.94
CA ILE A 129 12.81 -5.98 2.27
C ILE A 129 11.93 -5.37 1.19
N THR A 130 11.35 -4.19 1.45
CA THR A 130 10.47 -3.53 0.48
C THR A 130 11.25 -3.11 -0.76
N THR A 131 12.46 -2.58 -0.60
CA THR A 131 13.31 -2.08 -1.69
C THR A 131 13.98 -3.22 -2.46
N GLU A 132 14.46 -4.25 -1.77
CA GLU A 132 15.13 -5.40 -2.39
C GLU A 132 14.19 -6.18 -3.32
N PHE A 133 12.96 -6.43 -2.86
CA PHE A 133 11.99 -7.29 -3.55
C PHE A 133 10.88 -6.49 -4.26
N GLN A 134 11.24 -5.37 -4.88
CA GLN A 134 10.29 -4.54 -5.64
C GLN A 134 9.67 -5.32 -6.82
N ASP A 135 10.46 -6.12 -7.52
CA ASP A 135 9.96 -6.91 -8.66
C ASP A 135 8.88 -7.90 -8.21
N GLU A 136 9.13 -8.66 -7.14
CA GLU A 136 8.18 -9.61 -6.58
C GLU A 136 6.95 -8.93 -5.97
N LEU A 137 7.05 -7.65 -5.58
CA LEU A 137 5.93 -6.85 -5.10
C LEU A 137 5.06 -6.34 -6.25
N HIS A 138 5.66 -5.88 -7.36
CA HIS A 138 4.91 -5.27 -8.46
C HIS A 138 4.52 -6.24 -9.57
N ARG A 139 5.25 -7.33 -9.76
CA ARG A 139 5.08 -8.29 -10.86
C ARG A 139 4.77 -9.68 -10.30
N PRO A 140 3.49 -10.08 -10.26
CA PRO A 140 3.08 -11.35 -9.66
C PRO A 140 3.75 -12.58 -10.29
N ALA A 141 4.71 -13.17 -9.55
CA ALA A 141 5.48 -14.35 -9.96
C ALA A 141 5.20 -15.59 -9.08
N PHE A 142 4.38 -15.45 -8.03
CA PHE A 142 4.18 -16.51 -7.04
C PHE A 142 2.90 -17.30 -7.30
N PRO A 143 2.77 -18.54 -6.77
CA PRO A 143 1.52 -19.29 -6.82
C PRO A 143 0.36 -18.56 -6.11
N TYR A 144 0.67 -17.83 -5.04
CA TYR A 144 -0.32 -17.04 -4.30
C TYR A 144 0.31 -15.84 -3.60
N LYS A 145 -0.49 -15.10 -2.82
CA LYS A 145 -0.01 -13.92 -2.09
C LYS A 145 1.01 -14.32 -1.02
N PHE A 146 2.01 -13.46 -0.78
CA PHE A 146 2.99 -13.61 0.30
C PHE A 146 3.17 -12.29 1.04
N LYS A 147 3.31 -12.32 2.36
CA LYS A 147 3.41 -11.12 3.22
C LYS A 147 4.58 -11.23 4.19
N PHE A 148 5.30 -10.12 4.33
CA PHE A 148 6.25 -9.88 5.42
C PHE A 148 5.65 -8.96 6.46
N LYS A 149 5.87 -9.27 7.75
CA LYS A 149 5.64 -8.34 8.85
C LYS A 149 6.72 -8.45 9.91
N THR A 150 7.10 -7.29 10.46
CA THR A 150 8.23 -7.18 11.38
C THR A 150 7.79 -6.56 12.71
N SER A 151 7.87 -7.34 13.79
CA SER A 151 7.62 -6.92 15.17
C SER A 151 8.92 -6.89 15.95
N GLY A 152 9.14 -5.80 16.69
CA GLY A 152 10.39 -5.58 17.40
C GLY A 152 10.57 -6.41 18.68
N CYS A 153 9.49 -7.01 19.19
CA CYS A 153 9.49 -7.87 20.37
C CYS A 153 8.24 -8.79 20.37
N PRO A 154 8.12 -9.74 21.32
CA PRO A 154 7.01 -10.71 21.37
C PRO A 154 5.61 -10.12 21.64
N ASN A 155 5.50 -8.83 22.00
CA ASN A 155 4.19 -8.15 22.09
C ASN A 155 3.47 -8.04 20.74
N ASP A 156 4.21 -8.23 19.63
CA ASP A 156 3.68 -8.34 18.28
C ASP A 156 2.69 -7.23 17.86
N CYS A 157 3.07 -5.97 18.03
CA CYS A 157 2.15 -4.83 17.82
C CYS A 157 1.66 -4.65 16.36
N VAL A 158 2.28 -5.31 15.37
CA VAL A 158 1.77 -5.33 13.97
C VAL A 158 1.00 -6.63 13.65
N ALA A 159 0.87 -7.53 14.63
CA ALA A 159 0.26 -8.85 14.54
C ALA A 159 0.86 -9.65 13.38
N ALA A 160 2.19 -9.74 13.33
CA ALA A 160 2.95 -10.46 12.33
C ALA A 160 2.54 -11.92 12.30
N ILE A 161 2.55 -12.61 13.45
CA ILE A 161 2.32 -14.06 13.54
C ILE A 161 0.98 -14.50 12.97
N ALA A 162 -0.02 -13.61 13.01
CA ALA A 162 -1.39 -13.90 12.56
C ALA A 162 -1.68 -13.38 11.14
N ARG A 163 -0.88 -12.46 10.60
CA ARG A 163 -1.24 -11.69 9.38
C ARG A 163 -0.15 -11.66 8.33
N ALA A 164 0.95 -12.39 8.51
CA ALA A 164 2.03 -12.52 7.55
C ALA A 164 2.45 -13.97 7.37
N ASP A 165 2.83 -14.31 6.14
CA ASP A 165 3.37 -15.62 5.77
C ASP A 165 4.81 -15.76 6.29
N CYS A 166 5.58 -14.66 6.29
CA CYS A 166 6.86 -14.55 6.97
C CYS A 166 6.77 -13.52 8.10
N SER A 167 6.85 -14.02 9.33
CA SER A 167 6.80 -13.21 10.55
C SER A 167 8.20 -13.07 11.14
N ILE A 168 8.66 -11.84 11.30
CA ILE A 168 9.96 -11.52 11.91
C ILE A 168 9.67 -10.90 13.28
N ILE A 169 10.02 -11.60 14.36
CA ILE A 169 9.73 -11.19 15.73
C ILE A 169 11.04 -11.18 16.52
N GLY A 170 11.40 -10.01 17.06
CA GLY A 170 12.56 -9.79 17.92
C GLY A 170 12.39 -10.29 19.34
#